data_AF-A0AAV6CWA2-F1
#
_entry.id   AF-A0AAV6CWA2-F1
#
_cell.length_a   1.000
_cell.length_b   1.000
_cell.length_c   1.000
_cell.angle_alpha   90.00
_cell.angle_beta   90.00
_cell.angle_gamma   90.00
#
_symmetry.space_group_name_H-M   'P 1'
#
loop_
_entity.id
_entity.type
_entity.pdbx_description
1 polymer ?
#
loop_
_entity_poly.entity_id
_entity_poly.type
_entity_poly.pdbx_seq_one_letter_code
_entity_poly.pdbx_strand_id
1 'polypeptide(L)'
;VIRLDSLIDYCTPSPRTGYIFGACDFLQPDTARKFLLATGARFVAGYQKEIPWTESMLVDSLFLSYLLGGTMKWVRTKHGERVPPLRQTENFEIMRSASPQRVAGMLYRDFPLAHDITFSCFTLDRKQGRKPALDNSFETYRRSVDRARRLVRDL
;
A
#
# COMPACT_ATOMS: atom_id res chain seq x y z
N VAL A 1 -23.54 -4.09 -6.56
CA VAL A 1 -22.50 -5.11 -6.32
C VAL A 1 -21.49 -5.07 -7.46
N ILE A 2 -20.23 -4.79 -7.17
CA ILE A 2 -19.14 -4.77 -8.16
C ILE A 2 -18.80 -6.21 -8.53
N ARG A 3 -18.76 -6.53 -9.83
CA ARG A 3 -18.37 -7.86 -10.33
C ARG A 3 -16.92 -7.83 -10.79
N LEU A 4 -16.10 -8.75 -10.26
CA LEU A 4 -14.67 -8.85 -10.59
C LEU A 4 -14.44 -9.04 -12.09
N ASP A 5 -15.23 -9.89 -12.74
CA ASP A 5 -15.06 -10.19 -14.17
C ASP A 5 -15.28 -8.92 -15.02
N SER A 6 -16.32 -8.14 -14.72
CA SER A 6 -16.56 -6.86 -15.39
C SER A 6 -15.40 -5.89 -15.20
N LEU A 7 -14.83 -5.80 -13.99
CA LEU A 7 -13.65 -4.96 -13.74
C LEU A 7 -12.42 -5.44 -14.52
N ILE A 8 -12.20 -6.76 -14.59
CA ILE A 8 -11.11 -7.35 -15.35
C ILE A 8 -11.24 -6.97 -16.83
N ASP A 9 -12.43 -7.09 -17.41
CA ASP A 9 -12.69 -6.76 -18.82
C ASP A 9 -12.34 -5.29 -19.12
N TYR A 10 -12.73 -4.35 -18.24
CA TYR A 10 -12.41 -2.93 -18.42
C TYR A 10 -10.93 -2.58 -18.18
N CYS A 11 -10.22 -3.42 -17.42
CA CYS A 11 -8.85 -3.14 -17.00
C CYS A 11 -7.80 -3.96 -17.77
N THR A 12 -8.20 -4.88 -18.66
CA THR A 12 -7.24 -5.75 -19.35
C THR A 12 -6.94 -5.26 -20.77
N PRO A 13 -5.67 -5.22 -21.21
CA PRO A 13 -4.43 -5.37 -20.44
C PRO A 13 -3.89 -4.02 -19.93
N SER A 14 -3.26 -4.01 -18.76
CA SER A 14 -2.80 -2.77 -18.10
C SER A 14 -1.42 -2.91 -17.42
N PRO A 15 -0.37 -3.40 -18.09
CA PRO A 15 0.90 -3.78 -17.46
C PRO A 15 1.66 -2.61 -16.78
N ARG A 16 1.33 -1.36 -17.12
CA ARG A 16 1.94 -0.15 -16.54
C ARG A 16 1.02 0.57 -15.55
N THR A 17 -0.20 0.08 -15.38
CA THR A 17 -1.23 0.71 -14.56
C THR A 17 -1.31 0.03 -13.20
N GLY A 18 -1.53 0.81 -12.16
CA GLY A 18 -1.94 0.32 -10.85
C GLY A 18 -3.34 0.81 -10.53
N TYR A 19 -4.09 0.01 -9.76
CA TYR A 19 -5.47 0.28 -9.42
C TYR A 19 -5.64 0.47 -7.91
N ILE A 20 -6.56 1.36 -7.52
CA ILE A 20 -6.99 1.52 -6.14
C ILE A 20 -8.51 1.35 -6.12
N PHE A 21 -8.98 0.39 -5.34
CA PHE A 21 -10.40 0.18 -5.06
C PHE A 21 -10.72 0.81 -3.71
N GLY A 22 -11.17 2.07 -3.76
CA GLY A 22 -11.55 2.86 -2.60
C GLY A 22 -12.87 2.39 -1.98
N ALA A 23 -12.98 2.52 -0.66
CA ALA A 23 -14.20 2.42 0.13
C ALA A 23 -15.05 1.16 -0.16
N CYS A 24 -14.39 0.03 -0.43
CA CYS A 24 -15.05 -1.25 -0.65
C CYS A 24 -14.22 -2.40 -0.09
N ASP A 25 -14.92 -3.45 0.34
CA ASP A 25 -14.37 -4.69 0.90
C ASP A 25 -13.91 -5.70 -0.17
N PHE A 26 -13.78 -5.24 -1.41
CA PHE A 26 -13.58 -6.05 -2.60
C PHE A 26 -12.23 -6.78 -2.63
N LEU A 27 -11.21 -6.25 -1.94
CA LEU A 27 -9.83 -6.61 -2.20
C LEU A 27 -9.29 -7.67 -1.22
N GLN A 28 -9.76 -8.90 -1.42
CA GLN A 28 -9.21 -10.10 -0.79
C GLN A 28 -8.00 -10.64 -1.59
N PRO A 29 -7.13 -11.47 -0.97
CA PRO A 29 -5.98 -12.06 -1.67
C PRO A 29 -6.36 -12.81 -2.96
N ASP A 30 -7.47 -13.54 -2.97
CA ASP A 30 -7.92 -14.30 -4.13
C ASP A 30 -8.43 -13.39 -5.26
N THR A 31 -9.19 -12.33 -4.93
CA THR A 31 -9.67 -11.36 -5.93
C THR A 31 -8.52 -10.54 -6.49
N ALA A 32 -7.58 -10.11 -5.64
CA ALA A 32 -6.36 -9.43 -6.06
C ALA A 32 -5.51 -10.30 -6.99
N ARG A 33 -5.31 -11.58 -6.66
CA ARG A 33 -4.55 -12.52 -7.50
C ARG A 33 -5.20 -12.71 -8.86
N LYS A 34 -6.51 -12.96 -8.90
CA LYS A 34 -7.27 -13.10 -10.16
C LYS A 34 -7.15 -11.83 -11.01
N PHE A 35 -7.39 -10.66 -10.41
CA PHE A 35 -7.30 -9.37 -11.08
C PHE A 35 -5.91 -9.11 -11.67
N LEU A 36 -4.84 -9.31 -10.89
CA LEU A 36 -3.45 -9.05 -11.32
C LEU A 36 -2.96 -10.04 -12.39
N LEU A 37 -3.43 -11.29 -12.34
CA LEU A 37 -3.11 -12.28 -13.37
C LEU A 37 -3.81 -11.96 -14.69
N ALA A 38 -5.09 -11.60 -14.64
CA ALA A 38 -5.88 -11.34 -15.84
C ALA A 38 -5.51 -10.01 -16.51
N THR A 39 -5.41 -8.93 -15.74
CA THR A 39 -5.14 -7.58 -16.28
C THR A 39 -3.68 -7.34 -16.61
N GLY A 40 -2.78 -8.08 -15.97
CA GLY A 40 -1.35 -7.80 -16.06
C GLY A 40 -0.90 -6.61 -15.21
N ALA A 41 -1.79 -5.95 -14.46
CA ALA A 41 -1.54 -4.72 -13.71
C ALA A 41 -0.30 -4.74 -12.81
N ARG A 42 0.30 -3.56 -12.61
CA ARG A 42 1.51 -3.37 -11.79
C ARG A 42 1.23 -3.62 -10.31
N PHE A 43 0.10 -3.13 -9.81
CA PHE A 43 -0.39 -3.36 -8.47
C PHE A 43 -1.91 -3.17 -8.40
N VAL A 44 -2.52 -3.68 -7.34
CA VAL A 44 -3.88 -3.34 -6.94
C VAL A 44 -3.89 -3.07 -5.44
N ALA A 45 -4.50 -1.98 -5.01
CA ALA A 45 -4.62 -1.60 -3.61
C ALA A 45 -6.07 -1.31 -3.22
N GLY A 46 -6.39 -1.39 -1.94
CA GLY A 46 -7.76 -1.29 -1.44
C GLY A 46 -7.91 -1.93 -0.06
N TYR A 47 -9.12 -2.35 0.28
CA TYR A 47 -9.48 -2.74 1.65
C TYR A 47 -10.05 -4.17 1.70
N GLN A 48 -9.82 -4.84 2.83
CA GLN A 48 -10.31 -6.20 3.09
C GLN A 48 -11.65 -6.23 3.83
N LYS A 49 -12.17 -5.06 4.21
CA LYS A 49 -13.45 -4.87 4.88
C LYS A 49 -14.06 -3.53 4.43
N GLU A 50 -15.33 -3.33 4.72
CA GLU A 50 -15.99 -2.07 4.43
C GLU A 50 -15.45 -0.99 5.38
N ILE A 51 -15.06 0.15 4.81
CA ILE A 51 -14.47 1.28 5.51
C ILE A 51 -15.28 2.52 5.15
N PRO A 52 -15.52 3.45 6.09
CA PRO A 52 -16.20 4.67 5.74
C PRO A 52 -15.40 5.46 4.70
N TRP A 53 -16.13 6.10 3.79
CA TRP A 53 -15.59 6.76 2.61
C TRP A 53 -14.45 7.72 2.93
N THR A 54 -14.57 8.49 4.01
CA THR A 54 -13.62 9.55 4.35
C THR A 54 -12.25 9.01 4.70
N GLU A 55 -12.19 7.96 5.51
CA GLU A 55 -10.97 7.28 5.93
C GLU A 55 -10.30 6.60 4.74
N SER A 56 -11.09 5.97 3.87
CA SER A 56 -10.58 5.41 2.61
C SER A 56 -9.95 6.49 1.76
N MET A 57 -10.69 7.57 1.46
CA MET A 57 -10.19 8.65 0.61
C MET A 57 -8.89 9.27 1.14
N LEU A 58 -8.79 9.44 2.47
CA LEU A 58 -7.59 9.98 3.10
C LEU A 58 -6.40 9.06 2.86
N VAL A 59 -6.56 7.76 3.11
CA VAL A 59 -5.49 6.77 2.96
C VAL A 59 -5.12 6.54 1.49
N ASP A 60 -6.10 6.51 0.59
CA ASP A 60 -5.89 6.41 -0.86
C ASP A 60 -5.10 7.61 -1.38
N SER A 61 -5.47 8.82 -0.96
CA SER A 61 -4.79 10.06 -1.34
C SER A 61 -3.35 10.12 -0.82
N LEU A 62 -3.11 9.67 0.42
CA LEU A 62 -1.77 9.60 1.00
C LEU A 62 -0.90 8.55 0.29
N PHE A 63 -1.48 7.38 -0.01
CA PHE A 63 -0.78 6.35 -0.79
C PHE A 63 -0.36 6.87 -2.17
N LEU A 64 -1.27 7.52 -2.90
CA LEU A 64 -0.96 8.13 -4.20
C LEU A 64 0.08 9.24 -4.07
N SER A 65 -0.06 10.09 -3.05
CA SER A 65 0.89 11.17 -2.78
C SER A 65 2.29 10.62 -2.52
N TYR A 66 2.42 9.53 -1.76
CA TYR A 66 3.71 8.87 -1.51
C TYR A 66 4.25 8.15 -2.75
N LEU A 67 3.37 7.53 -3.55
CA LEU A 67 3.74 6.79 -4.75
C LEU A 67 4.24 7.71 -5.88
N LEU A 68 3.62 8.89 -6.03
CA LEU A 68 3.91 9.86 -7.08
C LEU A 68 4.93 10.92 -6.65
N GLY A 69 4.77 11.46 -5.44
CA GLY A 69 5.54 12.59 -4.92
C GLY A 69 6.73 12.22 -4.05
N GLY A 70 6.92 10.93 -3.72
CA GLY A 70 7.93 10.51 -2.76
C GLY A 70 7.47 10.68 -1.30
N THR A 71 8.34 10.30 -0.37
CA THR A 71 7.98 10.16 1.05
C THR A 71 8.25 11.43 1.85
N MET A 72 7.46 11.67 2.89
CA MET A 72 7.79 12.69 3.88
C MET A 72 9.00 12.26 4.72
N LYS A 73 10.06 13.08 4.70
CA LYS A 73 11.22 12.89 5.58
C LYS A 73 10.90 13.49 6.94
N TRP A 74 10.75 12.63 7.96
CA TRP A 74 10.69 13.07 9.34
C TRP A 74 12.02 13.70 9.73
N VAL A 75 11.98 14.94 10.21
CA VAL A 75 13.18 15.64 10.67
C VAL A 75 13.32 15.38 12.15
N ARG A 76 14.52 15.00 12.58
CA ARG A 76 14.86 14.92 13.99
C ARG A 76 15.32 16.30 14.45
N THR A 77 14.64 16.87 15.44
CA THR A 77 15.08 18.14 16.03
C THR A 77 16.40 17.93 16.78
N LYS A 78 17.10 19.03 17.08
CA LYS A 78 18.29 18.99 17.94
C LYS A 78 18.01 18.39 19.32
N HIS A 79 16.74 18.40 19.75
CA HIS A 79 16.25 17.83 21.01
C HIS A 79 15.80 16.37 20.89
N GLY A 80 15.99 15.74 19.72
CA GLY A 80 15.71 14.33 19.51
C GLY A 80 14.27 14.00 19.12
N GLU A 81 13.36 14.98 19.13
CA GLU A 81 11.96 14.83 18.74
C GLU A 81 11.84 14.60 17.23
N ARG A 82 10.91 13.74 16.83
CA ARG A 82 10.55 13.55 15.41
C ARG A 82 9.35 14.41 15.11
N VAL A 83 9.55 15.43 14.27
CA VAL A 83 8.48 16.30 13.81
C VAL A 83 8.26 16.08 12.31
N PRO A 84 6.98 16.11 11.86
CA PRO A 84 6.71 16.16 10.44
C PRO A 84 7.30 17.46 9.89
N PRO A 85 7.73 17.52 8.62
CA PRO A 85 8.27 18.75 8.05
C PRO A 85 7.17 19.81 8.03
N LEU A 86 7.16 20.68 9.05
CA LEU A 86 6.34 21.88 9.11
C LEU A 86 6.92 22.83 8.05
N ARG A 87 6.20 23.00 6.93
CA ARG A 87 6.54 23.82 5.74
C ARG A 87 7.32 25.08 6.14
N GLN A 88 8.50 25.34 5.58
CA GLN A 88 8.68 26.15 4.36
C GLN A 88 10.00 25.86 3.62
N THR A 89 10.80 24.88 4.05
CA THR A 89 11.96 24.44 3.28
C THR A 89 11.55 23.29 2.37
N GLU A 90 11.85 23.42 1.09
CA GLU A 90 11.57 22.47 0.00
C GLU A 90 12.29 21.12 0.20
N ASN A 91 11.98 20.39 1.26
CA ASN A 91 12.55 19.08 1.57
C ASN A 91 11.53 17.97 1.34
N PHE A 92 10.74 18.08 0.27
CA PHE A 92 10.17 16.90 -0.37
C PHE A 92 11.29 16.28 -1.18
N GLU A 93 11.94 15.26 -0.64
CA GLU A 93 12.78 14.42 -1.47
C GLU A 93 11.83 13.57 -2.32
N ILE A 94 11.60 13.99 -3.57
CA ILE A 94 10.87 13.20 -4.55
C ILE A 94 11.72 11.96 -4.85
N MET A 95 11.62 10.95 -3.98
CA MET A 95 12.13 9.62 -4.26
C MET A 95 11.26 9.06 -5.39
N ARG A 96 11.70 9.28 -6.65
CA ARG A 96 10.98 8.80 -7.83
C ARG A 96 10.76 7.29 -7.71
N SER A 97 9.48 6.92 -7.73
CA SER A 97 8.92 5.56 -7.80
C SER A 97 9.51 4.56 -6.80
N ALA A 98 9.15 4.68 -5.53
CA ALA A 98 9.25 3.55 -4.62
C ALA A 98 8.33 2.41 -5.08
N SER A 99 8.76 1.16 -4.85
CA SER A 99 7.89 -0.02 -5.02
C SER A 99 6.55 0.20 -4.31
N PRO A 100 5.38 -0.09 -4.93
CA PRO A 100 4.07 0.06 -4.27
C PRO A 100 4.01 -0.65 -2.90
N GLN A 101 4.66 -1.81 -2.78
CA GLN A 101 4.80 -2.54 -1.52
C GLN A 101 5.55 -1.73 -0.46
N ARG A 102 6.64 -1.07 -0.85
CA ARG A 102 7.42 -0.20 0.04
C ARG A 102 6.61 1.03 0.44
N VAL A 103 5.86 1.63 -0.49
CA VAL A 103 4.99 2.78 -0.23
C VAL A 103 3.93 2.42 0.81
N ALA A 104 3.23 1.29 0.64
CA ALA A 104 2.28 0.82 1.63
C ALA A 104 2.93 0.58 3.01
N GLY A 105 4.13 -0.01 3.04
CA GLY A 105 4.90 -0.17 4.28
C GLY A 105 5.22 1.14 5.01
N MET A 106 5.56 2.19 4.25
CA MET A 106 5.80 3.54 4.80
C MET A 106 4.51 4.20 5.28
N LEU A 107 3.42 4.00 4.54
CA LEU A 107 2.09 4.47 4.91
C LEU A 107 1.64 3.89 6.25
N TYR A 108 1.82 2.58 6.47
CA TYR A 108 1.48 1.95 7.76
C TYR A 108 2.29 2.49 8.94
N ARG A 109 3.54 2.89 8.69
CA ARG A 109 4.41 3.46 9.72
C ARG A 109 4.02 4.90 10.05
N ASP A 110 3.77 5.71 9.03
CA ASP A 110 3.55 7.16 9.17
C ASP A 110 2.09 7.48 9.53
N PHE A 111 1.15 6.63 9.10
CA PHE A 111 -0.28 6.79 9.28
C PHE A 111 -0.91 5.47 9.76
N PRO A 112 -0.95 5.21 11.08
CA PRO A 112 -1.49 3.97 11.65
C PRO A 112 -2.91 3.65 11.19
N LEU A 113 -3.71 4.68 10.88
CA LEU A 113 -5.04 4.53 10.30
C LEU A 113 -5.06 3.58 9.10
N ALA A 114 -4.05 3.66 8.21
CA ALA A 114 -3.97 2.78 7.03
C ALA A 114 -3.89 1.30 7.41
N HIS A 115 -3.22 0.98 8.51
CA HIS A 115 -3.20 -0.37 9.06
C HIS A 115 -4.55 -0.71 9.72
N ASP A 116 -5.13 0.19 10.51
CA ASP A 116 -6.37 -0.08 11.27
C ASP A 116 -7.59 -0.33 10.35
N ILE A 117 -7.59 0.34 9.20
CA ILE A 117 -8.59 0.14 8.15
C ILE A 117 -8.20 -0.95 7.15
N THR A 118 -7.12 -1.70 7.39
CA THR A 118 -6.68 -2.85 6.57
C THR A 118 -6.37 -2.51 5.11
N PHE A 119 -5.89 -1.29 4.85
CA PHE A 119 -5.40 -0.93 3.52
C PHE A 119 -4.32 -1.93 3.10
N SER A 120 -4.48 -2.53 1.94
CA SER A 120 -3.63 -3.62 1.44
C SER A 120 -3.22 -3.31 0.02
N CYS A 121 -1.92 -3.42 -0.28
CA CYS A 121 -1.37 -3.33 -1.62
C CYS A 121 -0.87 -4.70 -2.05
N PHE A 122 -1.31 -5.15 -3.22
CA PHE A 122 -0.95 -6.43 -3.80
C PHE A 122 -0.14 -6.25 -5.08
N THR A 123 0.90 -7.07 -5.22
CA THR A 123 1.72 -7.18 -6.43
C THR A 123 1.97 -8.65 -6.77
N LEU A 124 2.34 -8.93 -8.02
CA LEU A 124 2.80 -10.27 -8.41
C LEU A 124 4.32 -10.27 -8.62
N ASP A 125 5.04 -11.11 -7.88
CA ASP A 125 6.41 -11.47 -8.22
C ASP A 125 6.37 -12.46 -9.40
N ARG A 126 6.79 -11.98 -10.57
CA ARG A 126 6.79 -12.72 -11.85
C ARG A 126 8.18 -13.27 -12.23
N LYS A 127 9.03 -13.61 -11.27
CA LYS A 127 10.33 -14.26 -11.56
C LYS A 127 10.18 -15.39 -12.60
N GLN A 128 11.00 -15.33 -13.65
CA GLN A 128 10.98 -16.29 -14.75
C GLN A 128 11.10 -17.73 -14.23
N GLY A 129 10.30 -18.64 -14.81
CA GLY A 129 10.32 -20.07 -14.48
C GLY A 129 9.60 -20.45 -13.19
N ARG A 130 8.97 -19.51 -12.48
CA ARG A 130 8.16 -19.79 -11.27
C ARG A 130 6.71 -19.33 -11.45
N LYS A 131 5.79 -20.01 -10.77
CA LYS A 131 4.40 -19.53 -10.69
C LYS A 131 4.40 -18.14 -10.03
N PRO A 132 3.67 -17.15 -10.58
CA PRO A 132 3.61 -15.82 -9.98
C PRO A 132 3.15 -15.90 -8.52
N ALA A 133 3.94 -15.30 -7.63
CA ALA A 133 3.64 -15.24 -6.20
C ALA A 133 2.95 -13.91 -5.88
N LEU A 134 1.91 -13.95 -5.05
CA LEU A 134 1.20 -12.77 -4.60
C LEU A 134 1.89 -12.19 -3.37
N ASP A 135 2.33 -10.95 -3.45
CA ASP A 135 2.80 -10.19 -2.30
C ASP A 135 1.67 -9.35 -1.73
N ASN A 136 1.55 -9.31 -0.40
CA ASN A 136 0.58 -8.50 0.33
C ASN A 136 1.33 -7.62 1.34
N SER A 137 1.25 -6.30 1.16
CA SER A 137 1.92 -5.33 2.03
C SER A 137 1.42 -5.40 3.47
N PHE A 138 0.12 -5.62 3.68
CA PHE A 138 -0.51 -5.64 5.00
C PHE A 138 0.01 -6.81 5.83
N GLU A 139 -0.05 -8.03 5.27
CA GLU A 139 0.47 -9.24 5.92
C GLU A 139 1.97 -9.16 6.17
N THR A 140 2.73 -8.59 5.23
CA THR A 140 4.17 -8.39 5.38
C THR A 140 4.47 -7.47 6.56
N TYR A 141 3.77 -6.34 6.66
CA TYR A 141 3.92 -5.39 7.76
C TYR A 141 3.51 -6.00 9.10
N ARG A 142 2.35 -6.66 9.17
CA ARG A 142 1.85 -7.33 10.37
C ARG A 142 2.87 -8.32 10.92
N ARG A 143 3.42 -9.18 10.06
CA ARG A 143 4.48 -10.16 10.45
C ARG A 143 5.78 -9.49 10.91
N SER A 144 6.09 -8.29 10.42
CA SER A 144 7.26 -7.53 10.86
C SER A 144 7.04 -6.99 12.28
N VAL A 145 5.87 -6.39 12.53
CA VAL A 145 5.47 -5.87 13.85
C VAL A 145 5.41 -7.00 14.88
N ASP A 146 4.79 -8.13 14.53
CA ASP A 146 4.71 -9.30 15.41
C ASP A 146 6.09 -9.85 15.79
N ARG A 147 7.03 -9.88 14.84
CA ARG A 147 8.43 -10.27 15.10
C ARG A 147 9.13 -9.29 16.03
N ALA A 148 9.00 -7.99 15.78
CA ALA A 148 9.60 -6.96 16.63
C ALA A 148 9.07 -7.03 18.08
N ARG A 149 7.76 -7.29 18.25
CA ARG A 149 7.13 -7.45 19.57
C ARG A 149 7.66 -8.65 20.36
N ARG A 150 7.97 -9.77 19.68
CA ARG A 150 8.59 -10.95 20.35
C ARG A 150 9.97 -10.61 20.87
N LEU A 151 10.82 -10.00 20.05
CA LEU A 151 12.17 -9.61 20.43
C LEU A 151 12.21 -8.67 21.64
N VAL A 152 11.23 -7.78 21.80
CA VAL A 152 11.13 -6.89 22.97
C VAL A 152 10.64 -7.62 24.22
N ARG A 153 9.84 -8.68 24.10
CA ARG A 153 9.39 -9.48 25.25
C ARG A 153 10.48 -10.39 25.81
N ASP A 154 11.48 -10.72 24.99
CA ASP A 154 12.62 -11.57 25.36
C ASP A 154 13.81 -10.75 25.93
N LEU A 155 13.62 -9.44 26.15
CA LEU A 155 14.55 -8.50 26.81
C LEU A 155 14.05 -8.12 28.20
#